data_AF-A0A139ANW2-F1
#
_entry.id   AF-A0A139ANW2-F1
#
_cell.length_a   1.000
_cell.length_b   1.000
_cell.length_c   1.000
_cell.angle_alpha   90.00
_cell.angle_beta   90.00
_cell.angle_gamma   90.00
#
_symmetry.space_group_name_H-M   'P 1'
#
loop_
_entity.id
_entity.type
_entity.pdbx_description
1 polymer ?
#
loop_
_entity_poly.entity_id
_entity_poly.type
_entity_poly.pdbx_seq_one_letter_code
_entity_poly.pdbx_strand_id
1 'polypeptide(L)'
;MANANPPTFKPETMQALLKNSFNEPSSTKISKDAVALAAESLRLFTVEAIRRSVTIAEQENKEDIGHSRTLVEARHLERIYTQLLLEF
;
A
#
# COMPACT_ATOMS: atom_id res chain seq x y z
N MET A 1 24.60 -2.23 -0.83
CA MET A 1 24.22 -1.36 0.29
C MET A 1 22.81 -0.90 0.03
N ALA A 2 21.83 -1.44 0.76
CA ALA A 2 20.43 -1.05 0.60
C ALA A 2 20.26 0.39 1.10
N ASN A 3 19.51 1.22 0.36
CA ASN A 3 19.19 2.58 0.75
C ASN A 3 18.65 2.60 2.19
N ALA A 4 19.23 3.47 3.03
CA ALA A 4 18.88 3.58 4.45
C ALA A 4 17.41 3.95 4.70
N ASN A 5 16.69 4.41 3.67
CA ASN A 5 15.25 4.64 3.70
C ASN A 5 14.58 3.97 2.49
N PRO A 6 13.55 3.12 2.70
CA PRO A 6 12.75 2.59 1.59
C PRO A 6 12.02 3.73 0.85
N PRO A 7 11.76 3.58 -0.46
CA PRO A 7 11.02 4.60 -1.22
C PRO A 7 9.62 4.80 -0.63
N THR A 8 9.22 6.06 -0.47
CA THR A 8 7.94 6.48 0.14
C THR A 8 7.25 7.54 -0.71
N PHE A 9 6.02 7.89 -0.36
CA PHE A 9 5.24 8.88 -1.09
C PHE A 9 5.78 10.30 -0.87
N LYS A 10 5.81 11.10 -1.94
CA LYS A 10 6.25 12.50 -1.85
C LYS A 10 5.33 13.31 -0.92
N PRO A 11 5.87 14.14 -0.02
CA PRO A 11 5.06 14.93 0.91
C PRO A 11 4.01 15.81 0.23
N GLU A 12 4.33 16.38 -0.94
CA GLU A 12 3.41 17.24 -1.70
C GLU A 12 2.21 16.44 -2.23
N THR A 13 2.45 15.20 -2.68
CA THR A 13 1.39 14.29 -3.10
C THR A 13 0.51 13.89 -1.93
N MET A 14 1.10 13.54 -0.79
CA MET A 14 0.34 13.19 0.40
C MET A 14 -0.49 14.35 0.92
N GLN A 15 0.06 15.57 0.90
CA GLN A 15 -0.67 16.75 1.29
C GLN A 15 -1.86 17.04 0.36
N ALA A 16 -1.69 16.86 -0.95
CA ALA A 16 -2.77 17.00 -1.92
C ALA A 16 -3.87 15.95 -1.72
N LEU A 17 -3.49 14.68 -1.54
CA LEU A 17 -4.42 13.58 -1.27
C LEU A 17 -5.23 13.84 0.00
N LEU A 18 -4.58 14.18 1.11
CA LEU A 18 -5.25 14.40 2.40
C LEU A 18 -6.18 15.61 2.34
N LYS A 19 -5.76 16.73 1.73
CA LYS A 19 -6.62 17.90 1.54
C LYS A 19 -7.87 17.60 0.72
N ASN A 20 -7.74 16.77 -0.32
CA ASN A 20 -8.87 16.38 -1.15
C ASN A 20 -9.85 15.45 -0.43
N SER A 21 -9.40 14.74 0.62
CA SER A 21 -10.24 13.83 1.41
C SER A 21 -10.90 14.49 2.63
N PHE A 22 -10.51 15.71 3.01
CA PHE A 22 -11.12 16.41 4.13
C PHE A 22 -12.49 16.99 3.76
N ASN A 23 -13.46 16.89 4.67
CA ASN A 23 -14.77 17.52 4.47
C ASN A 23 -14.68 19.05 4.39
N GLU A 24 -13.72 19.65 5.11
CA GLU A 24 -13.49 21.10 5.14
C GLU A 24 -12.02 21.43 4.81
N PRO A 25 -11.61 21.39 3.52
CA PRO A 25 -10.20 21.51 3.11
C PRO A 25 -9.55 22.86 3.43
N SER A 26 -10.33 23.93 3.54
CA SER A 26 -9.85 25.30 3.76
C SER A 26 -9.51 25.60 5.22
N SER A 27 -10.19 24.93 6.16
CA SER A 27 -10.00 25.12 7.61
C SER A 27 -9.17 23.99 8.24
N THR A 28 -9.19 22.79 7.66
CA THR A 28 -8.44 21.63 8.17
C THR A 28 -6.95 21.79 7.90
N LYS A 29 -6.15 21.77 8.97
CA LYS A 29 -4.68 21.88 8.92
C LYS A 29 -4.05 20.56 9.32
N ILE A 30 -2.93 20.22 8.67
CA ILE A 30 -2.11 19.05 8.99
C ILE A 30 -0.65 19.49 9.15
N SER A 31 0.00 18.99 10.20
CA SER A 31 1.41 19.30 10.46
C SER A 31 2.33 18.57 9.47
N LYS A 32 3.55 19.06 9.28
CA LYS A 32 4.55 18.42 8.41
C LYS A 32 4.86 16.98 8.85
N ASP A 33 4.97 16.76 10.15
CA ASP A 33 5.26 15.44 10.72
C ASP A 33 4.11 14.47 10.50
N ALA A 34 2.86 14.94 10.60
CA ALA A 34 1.68 14.13 10.29
C ALA A 34 1.60 13.76 8.79
N VAL A 35 2.00 14.67 7.89
CA VAL A 35 2.12 14.35 6.45
C VAL A 35 3.18 13.27 6.21
N ALA A 36 4.34 13.37 6.87
CA ALA A 36 5.40 12.36 6.77
C ALA A 36 4.94 11.00 7.31
N LEU A 37 4.24 10.98 8.46
CA LEU A 37 3.69 9.75 9.03
C LEU A 37 2.60 9.14 8.13
N ALA A 38 1.73 9.96 7.54
CA ALA A 38 0.73 9.49 6.60
C ALA A 38 1.35 8.89 5.33
N ALA A 39 2.48 9.44 4.86
CA ALA A 39 3.24 8.87 3.73
C ALA A 39 3.73 7.46 4.06
N GLU A 40 4.31 7.26 5.25
CA GLU A 40 4.76 5.94 5.70
C GLU A 40 3.59 4.97 5.92
N SER A 41 2.47 5.44 6.47
CA SER A 41 1.27 4.63 6.65
C SER A 41 0.74 4.11 5.30
N LEU A 42 0.62 4.98 4.29
CA LEU A 42 0.18 4.58 2.95
C LEU A 42 1.19 3.64 2.27
N ARG A 43 2.50 3.83 2.53
CA ARG A 43 3.55 2.91 2.05
C ARG A 43 3.37 1.53 2.64
N LEU A 44 3.15 1.44 3.96
CA LEU A 44 2.92 0.16 4.64
C LEU A 44 1.66 -0.52 4.15
N PHE A 45 0.55 0.22 3.98
CA PHE A 45 -0.67 -0.30 3.37
C PHE A 45 -0.40 -0.92 1.99
N THR A 46 0.33 -0.20 1.12
CA THR A 46 0.65 -0.66 -0.24
C THR A 46 1.55 -1.89 -0.23
N VAL A 47 2.59 -1.90 0.61
CA VAL A 47 3.51 -3.04 0.75
C VAL A 47 2.77 -4.26 1.27
N GLU A 48 1.87 -4.08 2.24
CA GLU A 48 1.09 -5.17 2.83
C GLU A 48 0.11 -5.78 1.83
N ALA A 49 -0.56 -4.93 1.04
CA ALA A 49 -1.43 -5.36 -0.05
C ALA A 49 -0.66 -6.25 -1.05
N ILE A 50 0.48 -5.77 -1.55
CA ILE A 50 1.32 -6.51 -2.51
C ILE A 50 1.83 -7.81 -1.89
N ARG A 51 2.36 -7.76 -0.67
CA ARG A 51 2.91 -8.94 0.02
C ARG A 51 1.85 -10.04 0.17
N ARG A 52 0.63 -9.69 0.58
CA ARG A 52 -0.47 -10.65 0.71
C ARG A 52 -0.91 -11.20 -0.64
N SER A 53 -1.02 -10.36 -1.67
CA SER A 53 -1.35 -10.82 -3.02
C SER A 53 -0.28 -11.75 -3.60
N VAL A 54 1.01 -11.51 -3.32
CA VAL A 54 2.10 -12.43 -3.67
C VAL A 54 1.91 -13.77 -2.98
N THR A 55 1.62 -13.79 -1.67
CA THR A 55 1.38 -15.04 -0.94
C THR A 55 0.25 -15.87 -1.55
N ILE A 56 -0.85 -15.23 -1.94
CA ILE A 56 -1.97 -15.91 -2.62
C ILE A 56 -1.52 -16.46 -3.99
N ALA A 57 -0.83 -15.64 -4.79
CA ALA A 57 -0.33 -16.06 -6.10
C ALA A 57 0.66 -17.23 -6.00
N GLU A 58 1.55 -17.24 -4.99
CA GLU A 58 2.48 -18.34 -4.75
C GLU A 58 1.78 -19.63 -4.31
N GLN A 59 0.68 -19.53 -3.56
CA GLN A 59 -0.13 -20.68 -3.18
C GLN A 59 -0.80 -21.31 -4.41
N GLU A 60 -1.33 -20.50 -5.32
CA GLU A 60 -1.94 -20.98 -6.57
C GLU A 60 -0.89 -21.62 -7.50
N ASN A 61 0.29 -21.00 -7.67
CA ASN A 61 1.34 -21.52 -8.56
C ASN A 61 2.03 -22.80 -8.06
N LYS A 62 1.98 -23.11 -6.76
CA LYS A 62 2.50 -24.39 -6.24
C LYS A 62 1.71 -25.59 -6.75
N GLU A 63 0.47 -25.38 -7.17
CA GLU A 63 -0.37 -26.41 -7.78
C GLU A 63 -0.05 -26.60 -9.28
N ASP A 64 0.61 -25.62 -9.91
CA ASP A 64 0.94 -25.59 -11.33
C ASP A 64 2.46 -25.73 -11.56
N ILE A 65 2.92 -26.99 -11.59
CA ILE A 65 4.33 -27.37 -11.64
C ILE A 65 4.96 -26.88 -12.97
N GLY A 66 5.61 -25.70 -12.96
CA GLY A 66 6.47 -25.32 -14.10
C GLY A 66 6.94 -23.87 -14.23
N HIS A 67 6.41 -22.91 -13.47
CA HIS A 67 6.65 -21.49 -13.77
C HIS A 67 7.57 -20.79 -12.76
N SER A 68 8.72 -20.31 -13.26
CA SER A 68 9.80 -19.66 -12.48
C SER A 68 9.50 -18.20 -12.05
N ARG A 69 8.26 -17.70 -12.23
CA ARG A 69 7.88 -16.33 -11.85
C ARG A 69 6.44 -16.29 -11.32
N THR A 70 6.27 -15.85 -10.08
CA THR A 70 4.96 -15.54 -9.50
C THR A 70 4.40 -14.29 -10.17
N LEU A 71 3.35 -14.44 -10.98
CA LEU A 71 2.60 -13.32 -11.53
C LEU A 71 1.48 -12.93 -10.56
N VAL A 72 1.48 -11.68 -10.11
CA VAL A 72 0.39 -11.14 -9.28
C VAL A 72 -0.67 -10.49 -10.16
N GLU A 73 -1.84 -11.12 -10.24
CA GLU A 73 -3.04 -10.61 -10.88
C GLU A 73 -4.00 -9.92 -9.89
N ALA A 74 -4.95 -9.14 -10.41
CA ALA A 74 -5.96 -8.42 -9.62
C ALA A 74 -6.78 -9.36 -8.71
N ARG A 75 -7.09 -10.57 -9.17
CA ARG A 75 -7.83 -11.59 -8.40
C ARG A 75 -7.16 -11.93 -7.06
N HIS A 76 -5.82 -11.89 -6.99
CA HIS A 76 -5.10 -12.18 -5.75
C HIS A 76 -5.25 -11.06 -4.71
N LEU A 77 -5.40 -9.81 -5.16
CA LEU A 77 -5.70 -8.67 -4.31
C LEU A 77 -7.15 -8.73 -3.82
N GLU A 78 -8.10 -9.05 -4.71
CA GLU A 78 -9.52 -9.20 -4.36
C GLU A 78 -9.75 -10.24 -3.26
N ARG A 79 -8.98 -11.34 -3.25
CA ARG A 79 -9.06 -12.38 -2.21
C ARG A 79 -8.65 -11.89 -0.82
N ILE A 80 -7.75 -10.91 -0.71
CA ILE A 80 -7.28 -10.38 0.58
C ILE A 80 -7.88 -9.02 0.94
N TYR A 81 -8.63 -8.40 0.00
CA TYR A 81 -9.12 -7.03 0.10
C TYR A 81 -9.93 -6.76 1.36
N THR A 82 -10.91 -7.62 1.67
CA THR A 82 -11.77 -7.44 2.86
C THR A 82 -10.96 -7.43 4.14
N GLN A 83 -10.06 -8.40 4.32
CA GLN A 83 -9.24 -8.48 5.53
C GLN A 83 -8.22 -7.34 5.60
N LEU A 84 -7.66 -6.93 4.46
CA LEU A 84 -6.75 -5.79 4.37
C LEU A 84 -7.43 -4.50 4.84
N LEU A 85 -8.68 -4.25 4.44
CA LEU A 85 -9.42 -3.07 4.87
C LEU A 85 -9.86 -3.11 6.34
N LEU A 86 -10.00 -4.28 6.95
CA LEU A 86 -10.35 -4.38 8.38
C LEU A 86 -9.18 -4.05 9.30
N GLU A 87 -7.95 -4.15 8.81
CA GLU A 87 -6.74 -3.92 9.60
C GLU A 87 -6.23 -2.47 9.54
N PHE A 88 -6.75 -1.66 8.63
CA PHE A 88 -6.38 -0.26 8.39
C PHE A 88 -7.57 0.67 8.60
#